data_AF-A0AB36ZTU1-F1
#
_entry.id   AF-A0AB36ZTU1-F1
#
_cell.length_a   1.000
_cell.length_b   1.000
_cell.length_c   1.000
_cell.angle_alpha   90.00
_cell.angle_beta   90.00
_cell.angle_gamma   90.00
#
_symmetry.space_group_name_H-M   'P 1'
#
loop_
_entity.id
_entity.type
_entity.pdbx_description
1 polymer ?
#
loop_
_entity_poly.entity_id
_entity_poly.type
_entity_poly.pdbx_seq_one_letter_code
_entity_poly.pdbx_strand_id
1 'polypeptide(L)'
;MSFQNNKNLFVIRFPFQLLSAQEAVNYFKLTNNYLVIVINNNNPKEHKAQLINLIDYDFWNKVLIFKEYKKSNFFKLAKYIKELKKENYNYVFIKNSFLANDQLLISNIKYKKLVLLEDGTITFRLIDRIVNNKPLFSIKKKLYRFYLLGLKLKKDYIFEIFTMFDLSTLKKYKFHNHNFEYLRKKYKIESKKKSKDKIFIIGQQHVETKYVSLETYLNFIETIIKQYPDHKIIYLMHRKELEEKFHSLILKYNNFKILKSNVMGEVYFIELSYQPFMIIGTASTLLFSLKKIFPTLNISSYIFNNEEILTNHEWFNNNYKSFEKEKINFIKKET
;
A
#
# COMPACT_ATOMS: atom_id res chain seq x y z
N MET A 1 35.50 12.35 1.73
CA MET A 1 34.79 12.52 3.02
C MET A 1 34.18 11.18 3.41
N SER A 2 34.79 10.51 4.40
CA SER A 2 34.32 9.25 4.97
C SER A 2 32.96 9.47 5.64
N PHE A 3 31.97 8.66 5.28
CA PHE A 3 30.65 8.70 5.93
C PHE A 3 30.78 8.05 7.31
N GLN A 4 31.13 8.84 8.33
CA GLN A 4 31.25 8.38 9.72
C GLN A 4 29.89 8.21 10.41
N ASN A 5 28.77 8.54 9.75
CA ASN A 5 27.43 8.48 10.34
C ASN A 5 26.51 7.55 9.53
N ASN A 6 26.06 6.46 10.16
CA ASN A 6 25.22 5.44 9.54
C ASN A 6 23.72 5.79 9.53
N LYS A 7 23.36 7.07 9.35
CA LYS A 7 21.96 7.51 9.41
C LYS A 7 21.18 7.02 8.19
N ASN A 8 19.94 6.58 8.39
CA ASN A 8 19.02 6.20 7.32
C ASN A 8 17.76 7.03 7.40
N LEU A 9 17.26 7.55 6.28
CA LEU A 9 16.08 8.40 6.24
C LEU A 9 14.91 7.66 5.58
N PHE A 10 13.77 7.62 6.24
CA PHE A 10 12.53 7.05 5.72
C PHE A 10 11.48 8.16 5.61
N VAL A 11 10.94 8.39 4.43
CA VAL A 11 9.89 9.40 4.20
C VAL A 11 8.61 8.71 3.78
N ILE A 12 7.64 8.67 4.71
CA ILE A 12 6.38 7.96 4.54
C ILE A 12 5.17 8.89 4.59
N ARG A 13 4.07 8.46 3.98
CA ARG A 13 2.79 9.18 3.90
C ARG A 13 1.59 8.34 4.26
N PHE A 14 1.66 7.01 4.11
CA PHE A 14 0.54 6.09 4.28
C PHE A 14 0.91 4.93 5.20
N PRO A 15 -0.04 4.35 5.97
CA PRO A 15 0.20 3.21 6.84
C PRO A 15 0.94 2.04 6.18
N PHE A 16 0.57 1.68 4.94
CA PHE A 16 1.22 0.59 4.20
C PHE A 16 2.72 0.85 3.96
N GLN A 17 3.10 2.11 3.73
CA GLN A 17 4.52 2.47 3.55
C GLN A 17 5.30 2.32 4.85
N LEU A 18 4.66 2.51 6.02
CA LEU A 18 5.29 2.25 7.31
C LEU A 18 5.58 0.76 7.50
N LEU A 19 4.62 -0.10 7.13
CA LEU A 19 4.81 -1.56 7.14
C LEU A 19 5.98 -1.98 6.23
N SER A 20 6.03 -1.46 5.00
CA SER A 20 7.16 -1.71 4.08
C SER A 20 8.48 -1.14 4.61
N ALA A 21 8.46 0.02 5.28
CA ALA A 21 9.66 0.60 5.88
C ALA A 21 10.22 -0.25 7.03
N GLN A 22 9.36 -0.81 7.88
CA GLN A 22 9.77 -1.73 8.95
C GLN A 22 10.37 -3.03 8.40
N GLU A 23 9.80 -3.57 7.32
CA GLU A 23 10.40 -4.68 6.59
C GLU A 23 11.78 -4.32 6.03
N ALA A 24 11.94 -3.12 5.46
CA ALA A 24 13.22 -2.65 4.94
C ALA A 24 14.29 -2.52 6.06
N VAL A 25 13.92 -1.98 7.23
CA VAL A 25 14.86 -1.90 8.37
C VAL A 25 15.39 -3.29 8.74
N ASN A 26 14.52 -4.29 8.83
CA ASN A 26 14.93 -5.67 9.14
C ASN A 26 15.76 -6.29 8.01
N TYR A 27 15.29 -6.17 6.75
CA TYR A 27 15.95 -6.76 5.59
C TYR A 27 17.38 -6.24 5.41
N PHE A 28 17.56 -4.92 5.51
CA PHE A 28 18.87 -4.27 5.37
C PHE A 28 19.67 -4.23 6.68
N LYS A 29 19.13 -4.77 7.78
CA LYS A 29 19.73 -4.75 9.13
C LYS A 29 20.16 -3.35 9.56
N LEU A 30 19.29 -2.36 9.32
CA LEU A 30 19.62 -0.95 9.49
C LEU A 30 19.51 -0.50 10.94
N THR A 31 20.52 0.25 11.36
CA THR A 31 20.55 0.96 12.64
C THR A 31 20.60 2.46 12.39
N ASN A 32 20.24 3.28 13.39
CA ASN A 32 20.23 4.74 13.27
C ASN A 32 19.22 5.27 12.23
N ASN A 33 17.94 4.92 12.41
CA ASN A 33 16.87 5.19 11.45
C ASN A 33 16.05 6.42 11.84
N TYR A 34 15.84 7.31 10.87
CA TYR A 34 15.10 8.55 11.01
C TYR A 34 13.82 8.42 10.19
N LEU A 35 12.68 8.46 10.86
CA LEU A 35 11.36 8.43 10.23
C LEU A 35 10.84 9.85 10.04
N VAL A 36 10.39 10.16 8.83
CA VAL A 36 9.64 11.36 8.53
C VAL A 36 8.26 10.98 8.04
N ILE A 37 7.24 11.39 8.78
CA ILE A 37 5.84 11.21 8.43
C ILE A 37 5.31 12.50 7.82
N VAL A 38 4.92 12.44 6.56
CA VAL A 38 4.30 13.55 5.85
C VAL A 38 2.79 13.38 5.86
N ILE A 39 2.11 14.15 6.71
CA ILE A 39 0.66 14.13 6.87
C ILE A 39 0.02 15.17 5.95
N ASN A 40 -0.85 14.73 5.05
CA ASN A 40 -1.72 15.63 4.31
C ASN A 40 -2.97 15.98 5.15
N ASN A 41 -3.20 17.26 5.44
CA ASN A 41 -4.36 17.71 6.23
C ASN A 41 -5.72 17.44 5.55
N ASN A 42 -5.75 17.07 4.27
CA ASN A 42 -6.97 16.63 3.60
C ASN A 42 -7.30 15.14 3.85
N ASN A 43 -6.39 14.37 4.44
CA ASN A 43 -6.67 12.99 4.79
C ASN A 43 -7.60 12.92 6.03
N PRO A 44 -8.47 11.89 6.12
CA PRO A 44 -9.30 11.66 7.29
C PRO A 44 -8.48 11.58 8.60
N LYS A 45 -9.06 11.96 9.74
CA LYS A 45 -8.36 11.96 11.04
C LYS A 45 -7.89 10.54 11.40
N GLU A 46 -8.67 9.54 11.04
CA GLU A 46 -8.45 8.12 11.26
C GLU A 46 -7.16 7.64 10.58
N HIS A 47 -6.85 8.19 9.41
CA HIS A 47 -5.61 7.87 8.68
C HIS A 47 -4.37 8.32 9.46
N LYS A 48 -4.42 9.50 10.08
CA LYS A 48 -3.33 9.99 10.93
C LYS A 48 -3.20 9.13 12.20
N ALA A 49 -4.32 8.81 12.84
CA ALA A 49 -4.33 7.99 14.05
C ALA A 49 -3.70 6.61 13.80
N GLN A 50 -4.06 5.95 12.70
CA GLN A 50 -3.46 4.68 12.29
C GLN A 50 -1.95 4.78 12.08
N LEU A 51 -1.49 5.79 11.33
CA LEU A 51 -0.07 5.98 11.10
C LEU A 51 0.71 6.08 12.41
N ILE A 52 0.20 6.84 13.37
CA ILE A 52 0.84 7.04 14.68
C ILE A 52 0.81 5.76 15.51
N ASN A 53 -0.33 5.04 15.53
CA ASN A 53 -0.48 3.81 16.30
C ASN A 53 0.38 2.65 15.77
N LEU A 54 0.73 2.66 14.48
CA LEU A 54 1.60 1.66 13.86
C LEU A 54 3.09 1.94 14.04
N ILE A 55 3.46 3.10 14.61
CA ILE A 55 4.87 3.42 14.86
C ILE A 55 5.37 2.51 15.97
N ASP A 56 6.24 1.61 15.56
CA ASP A 56 7.09 0.87 16.47
C ASP A 56 8.34 1.70 16.76
N TYR A 57 8.38 2.36 17.93
CA TYR A 57 9.45 3.31 18.26
C TYR A 57 10.82 2.66 18.40
N ASP A 58 10.90 1.33 18.58
CA ASP A 58 12.15 0.58 18.63
C ASP A 58 12.93 0.65 17.29
N PHE A 59 12.24 0.93 16.19
CA PHE A 59 12.84 1.07 14.87
C PHE A 59 13.49 2.42 14.65
N TRP A 60 13.08 3.47 15.38
CA TRP A 60 13.28 4.85 14.97
C TRP A 60 14.01 5.66 16.03
N ASN A 61 15.25 6.04 15.75
CA ASN A 61 16.04 6.92 16.60
C ASN A 61 15.51 8.36 16.58
N LYS A 62 14.83 8.77 15.51
CA LYS A 62 14.18 10.07 15.40
C LYS A 62 12.91 9.94 14.57
N VAL A 63 11.79 10.46 15.10
CA VAL A 63 10.52 10.58 14.36
C VAL A 63 10.20 12.07 14.18
N LEU A 64 10.03 12.49 12.93
CA LEU A 64 9.63 13.83 12.55
C LEU A 64 8.27 13.79 11.87
N ILE A 65 7.34 14.64 12.32
CA ILE A 65 6.01 14.73 11.73
C ILE A 65 5.87 16.06 11.00
N PHE A 66 5.74 15.99 9.67
CA PHE A 66 5.53 17.14 8.81
C PHE A 66 4.07 17.21 8.36
N LYS A 67 3.41 18.35 8.59
CA LYS A 67 2.04 18.60 8.13
C LYS A 67 2.07 19.38 6.81
N GLU A 68 1.51 18.81 5.75
CA GLU A 68 1.23 19.51 4.49
C GLU A 68 -0.04 20.37 4.67
N TYR A 69 0.10 21.69 4.46
CA TYR A 69 -0.98 22.68 4.61
C TYR A 69 -1.59 23.05 3.24
N LYS A 70 -2.84 23.54 3.27
CA LYS A 70 -3.61 24.00 2.08
C LYS A 70 -2.91 25.15 1.31
N LYS A 71 -2.22 26.07 2.01
CA LYS A 71 -1.45 27.17 1.40
C LYS A 71 -0.04 26.70 1.04
N SER A 72 0.60 27.42 0.12
CA SER A 72 1.99 27.20 -0.29
C SER A 72 2.93 27.10 0.92
N ASN A 73 3.35 25.88 1.26
CA ASN A 73 4.25 25.58 2.37
C ASN A 73 5.73 25.83 2.03
N PHE A 74 6.00 26.77 1.12
CA PHE A 74 7.29 27.02 0.49
C PHE A 74 8.44 27.13 1.49
N PHE A 75 8.35 28.06 2.44
CA PHE A 75 9.38 28.28 3.44
C PHE A 75 9.51 27.12 4.43
N LYS A 76 8.41 26.47 4.83
CA LYS A 76 8.46 25.33 5.76
C LYS A 76 9.12 24.11 5.09
N LEU A 77 8.76 23.82 3.83
CA LEU A 77 9.39 22.76 3.05
C LEU A 77 10.87 23.06 2.83
N ALA A 78 11.23 24.31 2.51
CA ALA A 78 12.63 24.71 2.38
C ALA A 78 13.40 24.57 3.71
N LYS A 79 12.84 25.02 4.83
CA LYS A 79 13.44 24.87 6.18
C LYS A 79 13.67 23.39 6.50
N TYR A 80 12.67 22.55 6.24
CA TYR A 80 12.76 21.10 6.45
C TYR A 80 13.87 20.46 5.60
N ILE A 81 13.93 20.80 4.30
CA ILE A 81 15.00 20.29 3.43
C ILE A 81 16.37 20.78 3.92
N LYS A 82 16.47 22.05 4.34
CA LYS A 82 17.71 22.60 4.90
C LYS A 82 18.12 21.91 6.20
N GLU A 83 17.17 21.51 7.06
CA GLU A 83 17.45 20.72 8.26
C GLU A 83 18.01 19.34 7.88
N LEU A 84 17.33 18.61 7.00
CA LEU A 84 17.77 17.27 6.60
C LEU A 84 19.08 17.28 5.80
N LYS A 85 19.38 18.37 5.08
CA LYS A 85 20.61 18.56 4.30
C LYS A 85 21.85 18.69 5.18
N LYS A 86 21.71 18.99 6.47
CA LYS A 86 22.84 19.05 7.43
C LYS A 86 23.45 17.68 7.71
N GLU A 87 22.72 16.62 7.39
CA GLU A 87 23.09 15.23 7.67
C GLU A 87 23.57 14.50 6.41
N ASN A 88 24.30 13.41 6.62
CA ASN A 88 24.67 12.46 5.58
C ASN A 88 23.95 11.13 5.83
N TYR A 89 23.28 10.60 4.81
CA TYR A 89 22.55 9.35 4.91
C TYR A 89 23.24 8.21 4.15
N ASN A 90 23.22 7.00 4.70
CA ASN A 90 23.59 5.81 3.93
C ASN A 90 22.45 5.47 2.96
N TYR A 91 21.24 5.38 3.50
CA TYR A 91 20.03 5.07 2.73
C TYR A 91 18.98 6.18 2.87
N VAL A 92 18.30 6.46 1.77
CA VAL A 92 17.08 7.26 1.73
C VAL A 92 15.98 6.38 1.14
N PHE A 93 14.93 6.15 1.91
CA PHE A 93 13.74 5.40 1.54
C PHE A 93 12.59 6.36 1.30
N ILE A 94 12.02 6.33 0.10
CA ILE A 94 10.83 7.12 -0.26
C ILE A 94 9.83 6.24 -1.00
N LYS A 95 8.57 6.65 -1.06
CA LYS A 95 7.57 5.95 -1.88
C LYS A 95 7.96 5.90 -3.35
N ASN A 96 7.52 4.85 -4.04
CA ASN A 96 7.75 4.66 -5.47
C ASN A 96 6.95 5.59 -6.41
N SER A 97 6.02 6.39 -5.88
CA SER A 97 5.38 7.49 -6.61
C SER A 97 6.02 8.83 -6.32
N PHE A 98 6.97 9.22 -7.16
CA PHE A 98 7.70 10.47 -7.01
C PHE A 98 6.78 11.69 -7.11
N LEU A 99 6.50 12.32 -5.97
CA LEU A 99 5.88 13.65 -5.96
C LEU A 99 6.96 14.71 -6.17
N ALA A 100 6.52 15.88 -6.64
CA ALA A 100 7.40 17.02 -6.85
C ALA A 100 8.16 17.44 -5.56
N ASN A 101 7.56 17.21 -4.38
CA ASN A 101 8.21 17.44 -3.08
C ASN A 101 9.29 16.39 -2.77
N ASP A 102 9.10 15.13 -3.18
CA ASP A 102 10.10 14.07 -3.01
C ASP A 102 11.32 14.38 -3.88
N GLN A 103 11.09 14.80 -5.13
CA GLN A 103 12.15 15.24 -6.04
C GLN A 103 12.97 16.39 -5.45
N LEU A 104 12.29 17.40 -4.92
CA LEU A 104 12.93 18.54 -4.28
C LEU A 104 13.78 18.09 -3.08
N LEU A 105 13.29 17.16 -2.26
CA LEU A 105 14.06 16.62 -1.14
C LEU A 105 15.32 15.89 -1.62
N ILE A 106 15.16 14.86 -2.46
CA ILE A 106 16.29 14.00 -2.91
C ILE A 106 17.31 14.74 -3.80
N SER A 107 16.93 15.89 -4.36
CA SER A 107 17.87 16.73 -5.12
C SER A 107 18.79 17.55 -4.20
N ASN A 108 18.48 17.66 -2.91
CA ASN A 108 19.16 18.58 -1.99
C ASN A 108 19.85 17.91 -0.79
N ILE A 109 19.48 16.68 -0.43
CA ILE A 109 20.12 15.93 0.67
C ILE A 109 21.27 15.04 0.16
N LYS A 110 22.19 14.68 1.07
CA LYS A 110 23.34 13.82 0.77
C LYS A 110 23.03 12.37 1.16
N TYR A 111 23.12 11.45 0.20
CA TYR A 111 22.92 10.02 0.44
C TYR A 111 23.77 9.14 -0.47
N LYS A 112 24.06 7.91 -0.04
CA LYS A 112 24.72 6.89 -0.88
C LYS A 112 23.74 6.13 -1.77
N LYS A 113 22.59 5.70 -1.20
CA LYS A 113 21.59 4.89 -1.90
C LYS A 113 20.18 5.46 -1.74
N LEU A 114 19.43 5.46 -2.83
CA LEU A 114 18.00 5.75 -2.87
C LEU A 114 17.25 4.43 -3.06
N VAL A 115 16.28 4.15 -2.20
CA VAL A 115 15.44 2.95 -2.28
C VAL A 115 13.98 3.37 -2.33
N LEU A 116 13.25 2.85 -3.32
CA LEU A 116 11.82 3.09 -3.47
C LEU A 116 11.04 2.03 -2.72
N LEU A 117 10.22 2.44 -1.77
CA LEU A 117 9.33 1.59 -0.99
C LEU A 117 8.05 1.26 -1.77
N GLU A 118 7.51 0.09 -1.44
CA GLU A 118 6.23 -0.44 -1.90
C GLU A 118 5.06 0.50 -1.55
N ASP A 119 4.14 0.69 -2.50
CA ASP A 119 3.01 1.62 -2.41
C ASP A 119 1.74 1.02 -3.07
N GLY A 120 1.60 -0.31 -2.98
CA GLY A 120 0.44 -1.06 -3.48
C GLY A 120 0.31 -0.97 -5.00
N THR A 121 -0.89 -0.65 -5.48
CA THR A 121 -1.19 -0.54 -6.93
C THR A 121 -0.28 0.45 -7.66
N ILE A 122 0.29 1.42 -6.95
CA ILE A 122 1.11 2.47 -7.54
C ILE A 122 2.44 1.90 -8.05
N THR A 123 2.91 0.78 -7.50
CA THR A 123 4.08 0.04 -7.98
C THR A 123 3.94 -0.37 -9.44
N PHE A 124 2.75 -0.82 -9.87
CA PHE A 124 2.47 -1.14 -11.27
C PHE A 124 2.58 0.06 -12.19
N ARG A 125 2.26 1.27 -11.72
CA ARG A 125 2.46 2.51 -12.50
C ARG A 125 3.93 2.87 -12.63
N LEU A 126 4.73 2.61 -11.59
CA LEU A 126 6.19 2.78 -11.69
C LEU A 126 6.75 1.83 -12.77
N ILE A 127 6.33 0.56 -12.72
CA ILE A 127 6.74 -0.46 -13.70
C ILE A 127 6.34 -0.04 -15.12
N ASP A 128 5.10 0.38 -15.35
CA ASP A 128 4.64 0.88 -16.66
C ASP A 128 5.54 2.01 -17.19
N ARG A 129 5.88 2.98 -16.33
CA ARG A 129 6.75 4.09 -16.73
C ARG A 129 8.16 3.63 -17.05
N ILE A 130 8.69 2.68 -16.29
CA ILE A 130 10.01 2.10 -16.53
C ILE A 130 10.03 1.37 -17.88
N VAL A 131 9.07 0.47 -18.11
CA VAL A 131 8.98 -0.34 -19.34
C VAL A 131 8.81 0.54 -20.56
N ASN A 132 7.97 1.57 -20.46
CA ASN A 132 7.68 2.49 -21.57
C ASN A 132 8.62 3.70 -21.64
N ASN A 133 9.75 3.70 -20.92
CA ASN A 133 10.71 4.82 -20.86
C ASN A 133 10.07 6.20 -20.60
N LYS A 134 8.95 6.24 -19.88
CA LYS A 134 8.27 7.49 -19.53
C LYS A 134 9.07 8.18 -18.41
N PRO A 135 9.14 9.52 -18.39
CA PRO A 135 9.87 10.23 -17.34
C PRO A 135 9.30 9.84 -15.98
N LEU A 136 10.14 9.56 -14.98
CA LEU A 136 9.65 9.19 -13.64
C LEU A 136 9.13 10.42 -12.85
N PHE A 137 9.46 11.63 -13.32
CA PHE A 137 9.25 12.88 -12.61
C PHE A 137 8.64 13.94 -13.53
N SER A 138 7.86 14.83 -12.93
CA SER A 138 7.40 16.06 -13.58
C SER A 138 7.59 17.23 -12.61
N ILE A 139 8.46 18.17 -12.99
CA ILE A 139 8.71 19.37 -12.22
C ILE A 139 7.55 20.35 -12.46
N LYS A 140 6.80 20.66 -11.42
CA LYS A 140 5.74 21.67 -11.49
C LYS A 140 6.35 23.06 -11.50
N LYS A 141 5.86 23.97 -12.36
CA LYS A 141 6.34 25.38 -12.47
C LYS A 141 6.46 26.09 -11.11
N LYS A 142 5.52 25.84 -10.18
CA LYS A 142 5.56 26.38 -8.82
C LYS A 142 6.79 26.00 -7.98
N LEU A 143 7.65 25.09 -8.45
CA LEU A 143 8.88 24.73 -7.76
C LEU A 143 10.07 25.64 -8.14
N TYR A 144 10.04 26.37 -9.26
CA TYR A 144 11.16 27.23 -9.69
C TYR A 144 11.59 28.26 -8.63
N ARG A 145 10.65 28.76 -7.83
CA ARG A 145 10.93 29.64 -6.68
C ARG A 145 11.90 29.05 -5.64
N PHE A 146 12.08 27.73 -5.57
CA PHE A 146 13.05 27.13 -4.64
C PHE A 146 14.50 27.41 -5.02
N TYR A 147 14.77 27.81 -6.28
CA TYR A 147 16.08 28.33 -6.67
C TYR A 147 16.47 29.60 -5.90
N LEU A 148 15.49 30.46 -5.55
CA LEU A 148 15.73 31.64 -4.71
C LEU A 148 16.26 31.30 -3.31
N LEU A 149 16.10 30.06 -2.86
CA LEU A 149 16.59 29.58 -1.57
C LEU A 149 17.84 28.69 -1.70
N GLY A 150 18.45 28.65 -2.89
CA GLY A 150 19.62 27.82 -3.20
C GLY A 150 19.32 26.32 -3.26
N LEU A 151 18.07 25.93 -3.52
CA LEU A 151 17.65 24.54 -3.60
C LEU A 151 17.53 24.07 -5.05
N LYS A 152 18.03 22.85 -5.31
CA LYS A 152 18.02 22.19 -6.61
C LYS A 152 16.67 21.50 -6.87
N LEU A 153 16.18 21.50 -8.10
CA LEU A 153 14.93 20.82 -8.48
C LEU A 153 15.13 19.47 -9.14
N LYS A 154 16.32 19.20 -9.64
CA LYS A 154 16.66 17.95 -10.32
C LYS A 154 18.08 17.54 -9.92
N LYS A 155 18.27 16.22 -9.86
CA LYS A 155 19.53 15.52 -9.74
C LYS A 155 19.32 14.18 -10.43
N ASP A 156 20.33 13.63 -11.08
CA ASP A 156 20.27 12.24 -11.55
C ASP A 156 20.40 11.30 -10.36
N TYR A 157 19.53 10.31 -10.28
CA TYR A 157 19.52 9.32 -9.21
C TYR A 157 19.48 7.92 -9.81
N ILE A 158 20.32 7.06 -9.26
CA ILE A 158 20.21 5.62 -9.39
C ILE A 158 19.44 5.16 -8.16
N PHE A 159 18.40 4.35 -8.36
CA PHE A 159 17.56 3.86 -7.29
C PHE A 159 17.43 2.34 -7.33
N GLU A 160 17.25 1.77 -6.15
CA GLU A 160 16.85 0.38 -5.95
C GLU A 160 15.34 0.35 -5.60
N ILE A 161 14.66 -0.77 -5.82
CA ILE A 161 13.23 -0.92 -5.50
C ILE A 161 13.08 -1.99 -4.42
N PHE A 162 12.37 -1.67 -3.35
CA PHE A 162 12.00 -2.58 -2.27
C PHE A 162 10.50 -2.87 -2.35
N THR A 163 10.13 -4.07 -2.77
CA THR A 163 8.77 -4.42 -3.19
C THR A 163 8.38 -5.84 -2.78
N MET A 164 7.08 -6.11 -2.69
CA MET A 164 6.56 -7.47 -2.49
C MET A 164 6.34 -8.24 -3.79
N PHE A 165 6.42 -7.56 -4.94
CA PHE A 165 6.18 -8.15 -6.25
C PHE A 165 7.46 -8.73 -6.84
N ASP A 166 7.34 -9.84 -7.56
CA ASP A 166 8.45 -10.35 -8.35
C ASP A 166 8.59 -9.55 -9.65
N LEU A 167 9.63 -8.70 -9.69
CA LEU A 167 9.98 -7.84 -10.82
C LEU A 167 11.29 -8.23 -11.50
N SER A 168 11.71 -9.49 -11.34
CA SER A 168 12.97 -10.04 -11.89
C SER A 168 13.15 -9.83 -13.40
N THR A 169 12.08 -9.63 -14.16
CA THR A 169 12.13 -9.35 -15.60
C THR A 169 12.78 -8.00 -15.95
N LEU A 170 12.83 -7.04 -15.03
CA LEU A 170 13.34 -5.69 -15.26
C LEU A 170 14.85 -5.54 -14.97
N LYS A 171 15.70 -6.32 -15.65
CA LYS A 171 17.16 -6.46 -15.38
C LYS A 171 17.98 -5.17 -15.18
N LYS A 172 17.50 -4.02 -15.69
CA LYS A 172 18.17 -2.70 -15.57
C LYS A 172 18.16 -2.13 -14.14
N TYR A 173 17.25 -2.60 -13.28
CA TYR A 173 17.10 -2.08 -11.92
C TYR A 173 17.41 -3.16 -10.89
N LYS A 174 17.86 -2.72 -9.72
CA LYS A 174 18.09 -3.61 -8.59
C LYS A 174 16.83 -3.68 -7.72
N PHE A 175 16.34 -4.90 -7.52
CA PHE A 175 15.15 -5.19 -6.73
C PHE A 175 15.53 -5.91 -5.44
N HIS A 176 14.76 -5.61 -4.40
CA HIS A 176 14.84 -6.25 -3.10
C HIS A 176 13.43 -6.71 -2.75
N ASN A 177 13.21 -8.01 -2.86
CA ASN A 177 11.89 -8.59 -2.64
C ASN A 177 11.70 -8.87 -1.15
N HIS A 178 10.58 -8.43 -0.59
CA HIS A 178 10.16 -8.78 0.76
C HIS A 178 8.87 -9.59 0.73
N ASN A 179 8.68 -10.43 1.74
CA ASN A 179 7.46 -11.22 1.89
C ASN A 179 6.71 -10.92 3.18
N PHE A 180 7.02 -9.82 3.88
CA PHE A 180 6.48 -9.48 5.20
C PHE A 180 6.91 -10.42 6.34
N GLU A 181 8.15 -10.93 6.29
CA GLU A 181 8.67 -11.87 7.29
C GLU A 181 8.72 -11.25 8.68
N TYR A 182 9.15 -9.99 8.78
CA TYR A 182 9.22 -9.32 10.07
C TYR A 182 7.83 -9.14 10.68
N LEU A 183 6.84 -8.69 9.90
CA LEU A 183 5.46 -8.56 10.38
C LEU A 183 4.89 -9.91 10.82
N ARG A 184 5.14 -10.98 10.06
CA ARG A 184 4.67 -12.33 10.44
C ARG A 184 5.18 -12.74 11.82
N LYS A 185 6.48 -12.56 12.06
CA LYS A 185 7.12 -12.85 13.35
C LYS A 185 6.58 -11.96 14.46
N LYS A 186 6.52 -10.65 14.24
CA LYS A 186 6.04 -9.67 15.24
C LYS A 186 4.62 -10.00 15.73
N TYR A 187 3.72 -10.29 14.79
CA TYR A 187 2.31 -10.55 15.10
C TYR A 187 1.99 -12.04 15.27
N LYS A 188 3.03 -12.88 15.33
CA LYS A 188 2.96 -14.34 15.50
C LYS A 188 1.90 -14.98 14.59
N ILE A 189 1.90 -14.59 13.32
CA ILE A 189 0.83 -14.92 12.38
C ILE A 189 0.64 -16.43 12.27
N GLU A 190 1.72 -17.20 12.18
CA GLU A 190 1.69 -18.66 12.08
C GLU A 190 1.11 -19.34 13.33
N SER A 191 1.17 -18.70 14.50
CA SER A 191 0.65 -19.24 15.77
C SER A 191 -0.86 -19.01 15.96
N LYS A 192 -1.47 -18.17 15.13
CA LYS A 192 -2.90 -17.85 15.25
C LYS A 192 -3.76 -19.04 14.87
N LYS A 193 -4.74 -19.35 15.71
CA LYS A 193 -5.73 -20.41 15.42
C LYS A 193 -6.51 -20.07 14.16
N LYS A 194 -6.80 -21.07 13.33
CA LYS A 194 -7.64 -20.92 12.13
C LYS A 194 -9.12 -21.02 12.54
N SER A 195 -9.95 -20.07 12.12
CA SER A 195 -11.41 -20.15 12.20
C SER A 195 -11.89 -21.15 11.15
N LYS A 196 -12.86 -21.99 11.52
CA LYS A 196 -13.43 -22.98 10.60
C LYS A 196 -14.56 -22.42 9.72
N ASP A 197 -15.17 -21.31 10.13
CA ASP A 197 -16.48 -20.85 9.64
C ASP A 197 -16.49 -19.38 9.17
N LYS A 198 -15.39 -18.62 9.30
CA LYS A 198 -15.41 -17.18 9.00
C LYS A 198 -14.76 -16.88 7.65
N ILE A 199 -15.55 -16.38 6.72
CA ILE A 199 -15.09 -15.92 5.41
C ILE A 199 -15.17 -14.41 5.38
N PHE A 200 -14.09 -13.75 4.95
CA PHE A 200 -14.11 -12.32 4.71
C PHE A 200 -14.21 -12.02 3.22
N ILE A 201 -15.09 -11.08 2.86
CA ILE A 201 -15.13 -10.48 1.53
C ILE A 201 -14.56 -9.07 1.64
N ILE A 202 -13.56 -8.72 0.81
CA ILE A 202 -12.98 -7.39 0.74
C ILE A 202 -13.80 -6.53 -0.23
N GLY A 203 -14.46 -5.51 0.31
CA GLY A 203 -15.17 -4.52 -0.48
C GLY A 203 -14.25 -3.65 -1.33
N GLN A 204 -14.77 -3.17 -2.46
CA GLN A 204 -14.07 -2.29 -3.39
C GLN A 204 -15.05 -1.30 -4.01
N GLN A 205 -14.53 -0.10 -4.34
CA GLN A 205 -15.30 1.00 -4.91
C GLN A 205 -15.75 0.80 -6.38
N HIS A 206 -15.93 -0.44 -6.85
CA HIS A 206 -16.16 -0.74 -8.27
C HIS A 206 -17.46 -0.13 -8.80
N VAL A 207 -18.50 -0.10 -7.95
CA VAL A 207 -19.78 0.53 -8.30
C VAL A 207 -19.61 2.04 -8.39
N GLU A 208 -18.94 2.68 -7.44
CA GLU A 208 -18.69 4.13 -7.43
C GLU A 208 -17.80 4.57 -8.60
N THR A 209 -16.88 3.71 -9.05
CA THR A 209 -16.03 3.96 -10.23
C THR A 209 -16.65 3.51 -11.55
N LYS A 210 -17.88 2.98 -11.54
CA LYS A 210 -18.58 2.44 -12.72
C LYS A 210 -17.80 1.35 -13.46
N TYR A 211 -17.02 0.58 -12.72
CA TYR A 211 -16.28 -0.57 -13.24
C TYR A 211 -17.19 -1.78 -13.45
N VAL A 212 -18.16 -1.97 -12.57
CA VAL A 212 -19.23 -2.96 -12.67
C VAL A 212 -20.55 -2.33 -12.24
N SER A 213 -21.68 -2.92 -12.63
CA SER A 213 -22.99 -2.48 -12.15
C SER A 213 -23.21 -2.83 -10.67
N LEU A 214 -24.14 -2.16 -9.99
CA LEU A 214 -24.52 -2.54 -8.63
C LEU A 214 -25.06 -3.97 -8.58
N GLU A 215 -25.91 -4.34 -9.54
CA GLU A 215 -26.48 -5.68 -9.65
C GLU A 215 -25.41 -6.76 -9.77
N THR A 216 -24.46 -6.58 -10.70
CA THR A 216 -23.29 -7.44 -10.85
C THR A 216 -22.51 -7.58 -9.54
N TYR A 217 -22.33 -6.47 -8.83
CA TYR A 217 -21.57 -6.46 -7.58
C TYR A 217 -22.28 -7.20 -6.44
N LEU A 218 -23.60 -7.02 -6.32
CA LEU A 218 -24.42 -7.75 -5.35
C LEU A 218 -24.50 -9.24 -5.69
N ASN A 219 -24.61 -9.59 -6.97
CA ASN A 219 -24.61 -10.96 -7.45
C ASN A 219 -23.31 -11.68 -7.09
N PHE A 220 -22.15 -11.02 -7.22
CA PHE A 220 -20.87 -11.56 -6.74
C PHE A 220 -20.95 -11.95 -5.25
N ILE A 221 -21.40 -11.02 -4.39
CA ILE A 221 -21.47 -11.27 -2.95
C ILE A 221 -22.46 -12.39 -2.65
N GLU A 222 -23.63 -12.38 -3.31
CA GLU A 222 -24.66 -13.39 -3.17
C GLU A 222 -24.18 -14.78 -3.61
N THR A 223 -23.41 -14.88 -4.69
CA THR A 223 -22.78 -16.14 -5.13
C THR A 223 -21.89 -16.70 -4.03
N ILE A 224 -21.06 -15.87 -3.38
CA ILE A 224 -20.23 -16.33 -2.27
C ILE A 224 -21.08 -16.78 -1.08
N ILE A 225 -22.14 -16.03 -0.72
CA ILE A 225 -23.02 -16.42 0.40
C ILE A 225 -23.67 -17.79 0.14
N LYS A 226 -24.16 -18.04 -1.09
CA LYS A 226 -24.79 -19.31 -1.48
C LYS A 226 -23.81 -20.47 -1.54
N GLN A 227 -22.56 -20.23 -1.95
CA GLN A 227 -21.53 -21.27 -2.02
C GLN A 227 -21.09 -21.75 -0.62
N TYR A 228 -21.24 -20.92 0.41
CA TYR A 228 -20.81 -21.21 1.77
C TYR A 228 -21.94 -20.98 2.80
N PRO A 229 -23.04 -21.75 2.74
CA PRO A 229 -24.23 -21.51 3.58
C PRO A 229 -23.92 -21.66 5.08
N ASP A 230 -23.03 -22.58 5.45
CA ASP A 230 -22.66 -22.84 6.86
C ASP A 230 -21.58 -21.89 7.40
N HIS A 231 -21.14 -20.92 6.60
CA HIS A 231 -20.10 -19.97 6.99
C HIS A 231 -20.68 -18.59 7.31
N LYS A 232 -20.05 -17.91 8.26
CA LYS A 232 -20.29 -16.50 8.56
C LYS A 232 -19.53 -15.66 7.53
N ILE A 233 -20.27 -15.00 6.64
CA ILE A 233 -19.74 -14.12 5.62
C ILE A 233 -19.63 -12.70 6.18
N ILE A 234 -18.41 -12.17 6.18
CA ILE A 234 -18.09 -10.86 6.75
C ILE A 234 -17.60 -9.95 5.63
N TYR A 235 -18.45 -9.03 5.20
CA TYR A 235 -18.11 -8.06 4.17
C TYR A 235 -17.36 -6.87 4.78
N LEU A 236 -16.05 -6.81 4.57
CA LEU A 236 -15.21 -5.69 4.95
C LEU A 236 -15.44 -4.54 3.96
N MET A 237 -16.37 -3.65 4.31
CA MET A 237 -16.82 -2.56 3.45
C MET A 237 -15.69 -1.58 3.18
N HIS A 238 -15.51 -1.20 1.92
CA HIS A 238 -14.60 -0.14 1.54
C HIS A 238 -15.14 1.21 1.98
N ARG A 239 -14.27 2.08 2.50
CA ARG A 239 -14.60 3.40 3.08
C ARG A 239 -15.36 4.39 2.18
N LYS A 240 -15.50 4.10 0.88
CA LYS A 240 -16.25 4.93 -0.08
C LYS A 240 -17.59 4.32 -0.50
N GLU A 241 -17.86 3.09 -0.06
CA GLU A 241 -19.13 2.44 -0.30
C GLU A 241 -20.17 2.95 0.70
N LEU A 242 -21.43 2.84 0.30
CA LEU A 242 -22.59 3.15 1.11
C LEU A 242 -23.24 1.83 1.55
N GLU A 243 -23.55 1.70 2.84
CA GLU A 243 -24.07 0.45 3.40
C GLU A 243 -25.45 0.10 2.84
N GLU A 244 -26.25 1.12 2.53
CA GLU A 244 -27.61 1.01 2.01
C GLU A 244 -27.69 0.18 0.72
N LYS A 245 -26.60 0.14 -0.05
CA LYS A 245 -26.49 -0.67 -1.28
C LYS A 245 -26.63 -2.16 -1.03
N PHE A 246 -26.34 -2.62 0.18
CA PHE A 246 -26.31 -4.04 0.56
C PHE A 246 -27.51 -4.46 1.40
N HIS A 247 -28.50 -3.57 1.59
CA HIS A 247 -29.63 -3.81 2.47
C HIS A 247 -30.42 -5.07 2.10
N SER A 248 -30.60 -5.34 0.80
CA SER A 248 -31.27 -6.54 0.32
C SER A 248 -30.56 -7.83 0.75
N LEU A 249 -29.22 -7.85 0.75
CA LEU A 249 -28.45 -9.01 1.20
C LEU A 249 -28.54 -9.20 2.71
N ILE A 250 -28.49 -8.12 3.48
CA ILE A 250 -28.61 -8.15 4.95
C ILE A 250 -29.96 -8.74 5.37
N LEU A 251 -31.06 -8.34 4.71
CA LEU A 251 -32.40 -8.86 5.02
C LEU A 251 -32.58 -10.32 4.58
N LYS A 252 -31.95 -10.72 3.47
CA LYS A 252 -32.13 -12.05 2.88
C LYS A 252 -31.27 -13.13 3.54
N TYR A 253 -30.10 -12.78 4.06
CA TYR A 253 -29.09 -13.75 4.51
C TYR A 253 -28.65 -13.49 5.96
N ASN A 254 -29.07 -14.37 6.88
CA ASN A 254 -28.72 -14.29 8.30
C ASN A 254 -27.23 -14.53 8.60
N ASN A 255 -26.51 -15.20 7.70
CA ASN A 255 -25.08 -15.49 7.82
C ASN A 255 -24.19 -14.39 7.21
N PHE A 256 -24.79 -13.33 6.64
CA PHE A 256 -24.08 -12.20 6.05
C PHE A 256 -24.07 -11.00 7.00
N LYS A 257 -22.90 -10.40 7.19
CA LYS A 257 -22.77 -9.15 7.93
C LYS A 257 -21.79 -8.18 7.29
N ILE A 258 -22.09 -6.90 7.40
CA ILE A 258 -21.22 -5.83 6.98
C ILE A 258 -20.34 -5.38 8.14
N LEU A 259 -19.07 -5.18 7.84
CA LEU A 259 -18.08 -4.68 8.77
C LEU A 259 -17.49 -3.39 8.23
N LYS A 260 -17.74 -2.29 8.94
CA LYS A 260 -17.07 -1.00 8.70
C LYS A 260 -15.76 -0.98 9.47
N SER A 261 -14.65 -0.95 8.75
CA SER A 261 -13.33 -0.76 9.35
C SER A 261 -12.83 0.65 9.07
N ASN A 262 -12.39 1.32 10.14
CA ASN A 262 -11.64 2.56 10.01
C ASN A 262 -10.15 2.30 9.80
N VAL A 263 -9.67 1.06 9.97
CA VAL A 263 -8.26 0.69 9.80
C VAL A 263 -7.98 0.07 8.42
N MET A 264 -6.74 0.24 7.94
CA MET A 264 -6.23 -0.38 6.72
C MET A 264 -6.40 -1.91 6.75
N GLY A 265 -6.75 -2.51 5.61
CA GLY A 265 -7.09 -3.93 5.51
C GLY A 265 -5.98 -4.87 6.01
N GLU A 266 -4.71 -4.63 5.66
CA GLU A 266 -3.60 -5.46 6.14
C GLU A 266 -3.52 -5.44 7.67
N VAL A 267 -3.65 -4.25 8.27
CA VAL A 267 -3.60 -4.07 9.73
C VAL A 267 -4.79 -4.75 10.39
N TYR A 268 -5.99 -4.59 9.83
CA TYR A 268 -7.20 -5.26 10.30
C TYR A 268 -6.98 -6.78 10.44
N PHE A 269 -6.50 -7.42 9.36
CA PHE A 269 -6.27 -8.86 9.37
C PHE A 269 -5.09 -9.28 10.27
N ILE A 270 -4.02 -8.48 10.32
CA ILE A 270 -2.87 -8.70 11.22
C ILE A 270 -3.27 -8.57 12.70
N GLU A 271 -4.28 -7.80 13.05
CA GLU A 271 -4.73 -7.62 14.43
C GLU A 271 -5.76 -8.65 14.88
N LEU A 272 -6.38 -9.41 13.96
CA LEU A 272 -7.28 -10.50 14.33
C LEU A 272 -6.57 -11.53 15.22
N SER A 273 -7.22 -11.97 16.28
CA SER A 273 -6.69 -13.04 17.17
C SER A 273 -6.68 -14.44 16.51
N TYR A 274 -7.24 -14.56 15.30
CA TYR A 274 -7.38 -15.78 14.53
C TYR A 274 -7.07 -15.52 13.05
N GLN A 275 -6.77 -16.58 12.29
CA GLN A 275 -6.81 -16.54 10.83
C GLN A 275 -8.22 -16.93 10.35
N PRO A 276 -8.85 -16.21 9.42
CA PRO A 276 -10.16 -16.63 8.89
C PRO A 276 -10.05 -17.95 8.12
N PHE A 277 -11.19 -18.54 7.77
CA PHE A 277 -11.23 -19.70 6.88
C PHE A 277 -10.72 -19.33 5.49
N MET A 278 -11.20 -18.19 4.97
CA MET A 278 -10.84 -17.68 3.65
C MET A 278 -10.99 -16.15 3.62
N ILE A 279 -10.19 -15.50 2.77
CA ILE A 279 -10.38 -14.11 2.37
C ILE A 279 -10.61 -14.06 0.86
N ILE A 280 -11.70 -13.44 0.46
CA ILE A 280 -12.11 -13.28 -0.92
C ILE A 280 -12.10 -11.79 -1.23
N GLY A 281 -11.56 -11.40 -2.37
CA GLY A 281 -11.71 -10.06 -2.91
C GLY A 281 -12.03 -10.12 -4.39
N THR A 282 -11.89 -9.00 -5.08
CA THR A 282 -11.85 -8.96 -6.54
C THR A 282 -10.46 -8.45 -6.96
N ALA A 283 -10.34 -7.51 -7.90
CA ALA A 283 -9.05 -6.91 -8.29
C ALA A 283 -8.45 -5.96 -7.22
N SER A 284 -8.20 -6.45 -6.00
CA SER A 284 -7.64 -5.68 -4.88
C SER A 284 -6.18 -5.98 -4.64
N THR A 285 -5.35 -4.93 -4.47
CA THR A 285 -3.96 -5.14 -4.05
C THR A 285 -3.81 -5.67 -2.64
N LEU A 286 -4.85 -5.53 -1.82
CA LEU A 286 -4.89 -6.15 -0.50
C LEU A 286 -4.74 -7.67 -0.60
N LEU A 287 -5.18 -8.31 -1.69
CA LEU A 287 -4.99 -9.75 -1.87
C LEU A 287 -3.52 -10.14 -2.00
N PHE A 288 -2.70 -9.32 -2.68
CA PHE A 288 -1.25 -9.56 -2.79
C PHE A 288 -0.56 -9.49 -1.43
N SER A 289 -0.78 -8.39 -0.70
CA SER A 289 -0.16 -8.20 0.61
C SER A 289 -0.62 -9.27 1.59
N LEU A 290 -1.92 -9.59 1.63
CA LEU A 290 -2.42 -10.68 2.47
C LEU A 290 -1.86 -12.05 2.06
N LYS A 291 -1.63 -12.33 0.77
CA LYS A 291 -1.02 -13.59 0.33
C LYS A 291 0.41 -13.75 0.85
N LYS A 292 1.14 -12.66 0.97
CA LYS A 292 2.50 -12.65 1.54
C LYS A 292 2.47 -12.68 3.08
N ILE A 293 1.55 -11.95 3.71
CA ILE A 293 1.39 -11.93 5.19
C ILE A 293 0.85 -13.26 5.72
N PHE A 294 -0.08 -13.91 5.01
CA PHE A 294 -0.73 -15.16 5.41
C PHE A 294 -0.51 -16.25 4.35
N PRO A 295 0.72 -16.80 4.22
CA PRO A 295 1.07 -17.70 3.12
C PRO A 295 0.22 -18.98 3.06
N THR A 296 -0.26 -19.47 4.22
CA THR A 296 -1.08 -20.69 4.33
C THR A 296 -2.59 -20.44 4.30
N LEU A 297 -3.02 -19.18 4.28
CA LEU A 297 -4.44 -18.83 4.27
C LEU A 297 -4.97 -18.91 2.84
N ASN A 298 -6.21 -19.38 2.70
CA ASN A 298 -6.87 -19.38 1.41
C ASN A 298 -7.28 -17.94 1.05
N ILE A 299 -6.66 -17.42 0.00
CA ILE A 299 -6.88 -16.07 -0.50
C ILE A 299 -7.26 -16.18 -1.96
N SER A 300 -8.44 -15.67 -2.28
CA SER A 300 -9.07 -15.84 -3.58
C SER A 300 -9.53 -14.50 -4.16
N SER A 301 -9.49 -14.39 -5.48
CA SER A 301 -10.15 -13.33 -6.23
C SER A 301 -11.38 -13.90 -6.93
N TYR A 302 -12.53 -13.27 -6.75
CA TYR A 302 -13.65 -13.46 -7.65
C TYR A 302 -13.36 -12.76 -8.98
N ILE A 303 -13.57 -13.47 -10.09
CA ILE A 303 -13.39 -12.94 -11.44
C ILE A 303 -14.75 -12.54 -11.99
N PHE A 304 -14.90 -11.26 -12.31
CA PHE A 304 -16.00 -10.80 -13.16
C PHE A 304 -15.79 -11.26 -14.59
N ASN A 305 -16.85 -11.75 -15.22
CA ASN A 305 -16.87 -12.02 -16.64
C ASN A 305 -16.62 -10.73 -17.43
N ASN A 306 -16.10 -10.84 -18.65
CA ASN A 306 -15.73 -9.66 -19.43
C ASN A 306 -16.95 -8.77 -19.72
N GLU A 307 -18.13 -9.37 -19.84
CA GLU A 307 -19.42 -8.71 -20.09
C GLU A 307 -19.97 -7.98 -18.84
N GLU A 308 -19.52 -8.40 -17.66
CA GLU A 308 -19.89 -7.79 -16.37
C GLU A 308 -19.04 -6.55 -16.05
N ILE A 309 -17.89 -6.41 -16.73
CA ILE A 309 -17.01 -5.26 -16.61
C ILE A 309 -17.51 -4.17 -17.57
N LEU A 310 -17.93 -3.04 -17.03
CA LEU A 310 -18.44 -1.90 -17.80
C LEU A 310 -17.32 -1.01 -18.33
N THR A 311 -16.26 -0.84 -17.54
CA THR A 311 -15.11 0.00 -17.90
C THR A 311 -13.81 -0.57 -17.32
N ASN A 312 -12.68 -0.15 -17.91
CA ASN A 312 -11.33 -0.45 -17.41
C ASN A 312 -10.96 -1.95 -17.42
N HIS A 313 -11.40 -2.69 -18.46
CA HIS A 313 -11.09 -4.11 -18.67
C HIS A 313 -9.60 -4.44 -18.56
N GLU A 314 -8.75 -3.58 -19.13
CA GLU A 314 -7.29 -3.78 -19.10
C GLU A 314 -6.78 -3.85 -17.65
N TRP A 315 -7.29 -3.00 -16.77
CA TRP A 315 -6.90 -3.01 -15.36
C TRP A 315 -7.31 -4.32 -14.66
N PHE A 316 -8.52 -4.82 -14.88
CA PHE A 316 -8.93 -6.13 -14.34
C PHE A 316 -8.04 -7.25 -14.88
N ASN A 317 -7.84 -7.32 -16.19
CA ASN A 317 -7.01 -8.33 -16.84
C ASN A 317 -5.56 -8.32 -16.33
N ASN A 318 -4.98 -7.13 -16.14
CA ASN A 318 -3.64 -6.98 -15.60
C ASN A 318 -3.54 -7.43 -14.13
N ASN A 319 -4.57 -7.15 -13.31
CA ASN A 319 -4.63 -7.67 -11.94
C ASN A 319 -4.79 -9.19 -11.92
N TYR A 320 -5.67 -9.77 -12.74
CA TYR A 320 -5.88 -11.22 -12.80
C TYR A 320 -4.61 -11.96 -13.26
N LYS A 321 -3.93 -11.48 -14.30
CA LYS A 321 -2.61 -12.03 -14.71
C LYS A 321 -1.57 -11.95 -13.59
N SER A 322 -1.62 -10.89 -12.79
CA SER A 322 -0.71 -10.73 -11.66
C SER A 322 -1.07 -11.66 -10.49
N PHE A 323 -2.36 -11.87 -10.22
CA PHE A 323 -2.86 -12.82 -9.21
C PHE A 323 -2.47 -14.26 -9.53
N GLU A 324 -2.52 -14.65 -10.80
CA GLU A 324 -2.10 -15.98 -11.25
C GLU A 324 -0.61 -16.22 -10.95
N LYS A 325 0.26 -15.25 -11.27
CA LYS A 325 1.70 -15.30 -10.95
C LYS A 325 1.95 -15.43 -9.45
N GLU A 326 1.13 -14.78 -8.65
CA GLU A 326 1.23 -14.76 -7.18
C GLU A 326 0.45 -15.91 -6.50
N LYS A 327 -0.07 -16.86 -7.28
CA LYS A 327 -0.81 -18.04 -6.81
C LYS A 327 -1.99 -17.68 -5.90
N ILE A 328 -2.72 -16.62 -6.28
CA ILE A 328 -4.02 -16.29 -5.70
C ILE A 328 -5.08 -17.09 -6.44
N ASN A 329 -5.95 -17.76 -5.67
CA ASN A 329 -6.96 -18.65 -6.23
C ASN A 329 -8.06 -17.83 -6.93
N PHE A 330 -8.77 -18.44 -7.88
CA PHE A 330 -9.89 -17.80 -8.55
C PHE A 330 -11.21 -18.44 -8.20
N ILE A 331 -12.22 -17.61 -7.97
CA ILE A 331 -13.62 -18.01 -7.86
C ILE A 331 -14.34 -17.43 -9.08
N LYS A 332 -15.18 -18.25 -9.72
CA LYS A 332 -16.00 -17.87 -10.86
C LYS A 332 -17.44 -18.20 -10.55
N LYS A 333 -18.36 -17.46 -11.17
CA LYS A 333 -19.77 -17.86 -11.22
C LYS A 333 -19.86 -19.20 -11.94
N GLU A 334 -20.50 -20.18 -11.32
CA GLU A 334 -20.90 -21.41 -12.02
C GLU A 334 -21.95 -21.01 -13.06
N THR A 335 -21.67 -21.33 -14.33
CA THR A 335 -22.55 -21.06 -15.48
C THR A 335 -23.76 -21.96 -15.49
#